data_AF-A0A3N5NTS7-F1
#
_entry.id   AF-A0A3N5NTS7-F1
#
_cell.length_a   1.000
_cell.length_b   1.000
_cell.length_c   1.000
_cell.angle_alpha   90.00
_cell.angle_beta   90.00
_cell.angle_gamma   90.00
#
_symmetry.space_group_name_H-M   'P 1'
#
loop_
_entity.id
_entity.type
_entity.pdbx_description
1 polymer ?
#
loop_
_entity_poly.entity_id
_entity_poly.type
_entity_poly.pdbx_seq_one_letter_code
_entity_poly.pdbx_strand_id
1 'polypeptide(L)'
;MRFASILVAIVGLALSVAHAQSGTSVLFIGNSFLFGAGSAVRFYRAHTVTDLNSEGIGGVPALFKSFTEQAGLDYDVNLETRGGSGSSSISRTRQG
;
A
#
# COMPACT_ATOMS: atom_id res chain seq x y z
N MET A 1 -42.06 10.61 19.86
CA MET A 1 -40.84 10.26 20.63
C MET A 1 -40.27 8.90 20.21
N ARG A 2 -41.05 7.80 20.21
CA ARG A 2 -40.58 6.46 19.78
C ARG A 2 -39.96 6.38 18.37
N PHE A 3 -40.55 7.06 17.39
CA PHE A 3 -40.03 7.08 16.02
C PHE A 3 -38.69 7.81 15.87
N ALA A 4 -38.47 8.89 16.64
CA ALA A 4 -37.21 9.62 16.66
C ALA A 4 -36.09 8.77 17.28
N SER A 5 -36.40 8.01 18.34
CA SER A 5 -35.45 7.09 18.98
C SER A 5 -35.01 5.94 18.06
N ILE A 6 -35.92 5.43 17.22
CA ILE A 6 -35.60 4.39 16.22
C ILE A 6 -34.69 4.95 15.13
N LEU A 7 -34.96 6.16 14.64
CA LEU A 7 -34.13 6.80 13.63
C LEU A 7 -32.69 7.05 14.13
N VAL A 8 -32.55 7.53 15.37
CA VAL A 8 -31.24 7.76 16.00
C VAL A 8 -30.49 6.44 16.19
N ALA A 9 -31.17 5.35 16.55
CA ALA A 9 -30.54 4.03 16.68
C ALA A 9 -30.05 3.47 15.34
N ILE A 10 -30.81 3.65 14.26
CA ILE A 10 -30.43 3.21 12.90
C ILE A 10 -29.22 4.01 12.39
N VAL A 11 -29.22 5.33 12.60
CA VAL A 11 -28.08 6.18 12.22
C VAL A 11 -26.84 5.83 13.03
N GLY A 12 -26.97 5.63 14.35
CA GLY A 12 -25.86 5.20 15.20
C GLY A 12 -25.26 3.84 14.78
N LEU A 13 -26.10 2.90 14.35
CA LEU A 13 -25.65 1.59 13.86
C LEU A 13 -24.99 1.69 12.47
N ALA A 14 -25.46 2.57 11.59
CA ALA A 14 -24.86 2.78 10.27
C ALA A 14 -23.47 3.43 10.35
N LEU A 15 -23.26 4.37 11.29
CA LEU A 15 -21.97 5.02 11.50
C LEU A 15 -20.92 4.10 12.17
N SER A 16 -21.34 3.03 12.85
CA SER A 16 -20.40 2.08 13.48
C SER A 16 -19.84 1.05 12.49
N VAL A 17 -20.54 0.77 11.38
CA VAL A 17 -20.02 -0.07 10.28
C VAL A 17 -18.99 0.67 9.43
N ALA A 18 -19.01 2.01 9.42
CA ALA A 18 -18.11 2.84 8.62
C ALA A 18 -16.68 2.98 9.20
N HIS A 19 -16.45 2.56 10.45
CA HIS A 19 -15.18 2.75 11.12
C HIS A 19 -14.44 1.41 11.32
N ALA A 20 -13.29 1.31 10.67
CA ALA A 20 -12.24 0.30 10.83
C ALA A 20 -12.34 -0.96 9.95
N GLN A 21 -12.23 -0.76 8.63
CA GLN A 21 -11.33 -1.62 7.87
C GLN A 21 -9.95 -0.94 7.92
N SER A 22 -9.15 -1.26 8.95
CA SER A 22 -7.73 -0.92 8.89
C SER A 22 -7.15 -1.80 7.79
N GLY A 23 -7.01 -1.24 6.59
CA GLY A 23 -6.51 -1.95 5.43
C GLY A 23 -5.23 -2.73 5.76
N THR A 24 -5.10 -3.92 5.20
CA THR A 24 -3.91 -4.75 5.46
C THR A 24 -2.68 -4.01 4.91
N SER A 25 -1.66 -3.78 5.72
CA SER A 25 -0.45 -3.09 5.26
C SER A 25 0.56 -4.09 4.70
N VAL A 26 1.13 -3.76 3.55
CA VAL A 26 2.15 -4.56 2.86
C VAL A 26 3.34 -3.66 2.51
N LEU A 27 4.54 -4.14 2.85
CA LEU A 27 5.81 -3.48 2.50
C LEU A 27 6.53 -4.27 1.41
N PHE A 28 6.83 -3.59 0.30
CA PHE A 28 7.64 -4.09 -0.78
C PHE A 28 9.09 -3.59 -0.66
N ILE A 29 10.02 -4.52 -0.43
CA ILE A 29 11.45 -4.21 -0.36
C ILE A 29 12.14 -4.76 -1.61
N GLY A 30 12.94 -3.94 -2.28
CA GLY A 30 13.67 -4.43 -3.43
C GLY A 30 14.55 -3.42 -4.14
N ASN A 31 14.77 -3.69 -5.42
CA ASN A 31 15.72 -2.96 -6.25
C ASN A 31 15.08 -2.55 -7.59
N SER A 32 15.92 -2.26 -8.58
CA SER A 32 15.54 -1.87 -9.94
C SER A 32 14.52 -2.79 -10.61
N PHE A 33 14.46 -4.07 -10.25
CA PHE A 33 13.44 -4.97 -10.79
C PHE A 33 12.06 -4.67 -10.21
N LEU A 34 11.98 -4.39 -8.91
CA LEU A 34 10.72 -4.12 -8.23
C LEU A 34 10.14 -2.75 -8.61
N PHE A 35 11.01 -1.75 -8.78
CA PHE A 35 10.58 -0.46 -9.30
C PHE A 35 10.54 -0.36 -10.83
N GLY A 36 10.89 -1.42 -11.58
CA GLY A 36 10.80 -1.42 -13.04
C GLY A 36 11.68 -0.36 -13.72
N ALA A 37 12.96 -0.27 -13.35
CA ALA A 37 13.93 0.65 -13.93
C ALA A 37 13.90 0.62 -15.48
N GLY A 38 13.85 1.81 -16.10
CA GLY A 38 13.82 1.94 -17.56
C GLY A 38 12.45 1.70 -18.20
N SER A 39 11.39 1.46 -17.42
CA SER A 39 10.02 1.28 -17.91
C SER A 39 9.07 2.36 -17.39
N ALA A 40 7.92 2.52 -18.06
CA ALA A 40 6.83 3.40 -17.60
C ALA A 40 6.27 3.00 -16.22
N VAL A 41 6.47 1.75 -15.81
CA VAL A 41 6.00 1.24 -14.52
C VAL A 41 6.70 1.93 -13.34
N ARG A 42 7.93 2.47 -13.54
CA ARG A 42 8.68 3.13 -12.47
C ARG A 42 7.92 4.24 -11.76
N PHE A 43 7.18 5.04 -12.51
CA PHE A 43 6.41 6.17 -11.98
C PHE A 43 4.90 5.93 -12.04
N TYR A 44 4.47 4.71 -12.36
CA TYR A 44 3.06 4.37 -12.46
C TYR A 44 2.37 4.60 -11.12
N ARG A 45 1.40 5.53 -11.10
CA ARG A 45 0.57 5.89 -9.92
C ARG A 45 1.36 5.98 -8.61
N ALA A 46 2.57 6.55 -8.62
CA ALA A 46 3.42 6.62 -7.42
C ALA A 46 2.72 7.30 -6.22
N HIS A 47 1.77 8.21 -6.48
CA HIS A 47 0.97 8.87 -5.46
C HIS A 47 -0.03 7.97 -4.72
N THR A 48 -0.26 6.72 -5.17
CA THR A 48 -1.19 5.78 -4.53
C THR A 48 -0.50 4.81 -3.57
N VAL A 49 0.81 4.91 -3.44
CA VAL A 49 1.65 4.09 -2.57
C VAL A 49 2.57 4.99 -1.75
N THR A 50 3.03 4.48 -0.61
CA THR A 50 3.93 5.22 0.27
C THR A 50 5.38 4.83 -0.04
N ASP A 51 6.10 5.69 -0.73
CA ASP A 51 7.53 5.55 -0.98
C ASP A 51 8.34 6.06 0.23
N LEU A 52 8.89 5.12 1.00
CA LEU A 52 9.65 5.42 2.21
C LEU A 52 10.99 6.12 1.92
N ASN A 53 11.48 6.06 0.69
CA ASN A 53 12.69 6.76 0.26
C ASN A 53 12.40 8.13 -0.37
N SER A 54 11.12 8.49 -0.56
CA SER A 54 10.70 9.76 -1.18
C SER A 54 11.30 9.99 -2.58
N GLU A 55 11.49 8.93 -3.36
CA GLU A 55 12.03 8.97 -4.73
C GLU A 55 10.92 9.13 -5.79
N GLY A 56 9.65 9.09 -5.38
CA GLY A 56 8.49 9.22 -6.26
C GLY A 56 8.23 7.96 -7.08
N ILE A 57 8.59 6.80 -6.54
CA ILE A 57 8.52 5.51 -7.25
C ILE A 57 7.18 4.82 -6.97
N GLY A 58 6.58 4.24 -8.01
CA GLY A 58 5.40 3.39 -7.91
C GLY A 58 5.72 1.91 -8.12
N GLY A 59 6.26 1.58 -9.30
CA GLY A 59 6.75 0.23 -9.61
C GLY A 59 5.67 -0.85 -9.62
N VAL A 60 6.10 -2.10 -9.41
CA VAL A 60 5.23 -3.24 -9.13
C VAL A 60 4.32 -2.99 -7.89
N PRO A 61 4.78 -2.34 -6.80
CA PRO A 61 3.91 -2.01 -5.67
C PRO A 61 2.65 -1.22 -6.07
N ALA A 62 2.78 -0.21 -6.94
CA ALA A 62 1.62 0.56 -7.40
C ALA A 62 0.69 -0.24 -8.33
N LEU A 63 1.22 -1.18 -9.12
CA LEU A 63 0.39 -2.12 -9.87
C LEU A 63 -0.39 -3.07 -8.93
N PHE A 64 0.28 -3.57 -7.89
CA PHE A 64 -0.38 -4.37 -6.86
C PHE A 64 -1.53 -3.59 -6.20
N LYS A 65 -1.31 -2.32 -5.83
CA LYS A 65 -2.39 -1.44 -5.30
C LYS A 65 -3.56 -1.31 -6.28
N SER A 66 -3.30 -1.10 -7.57
CA SER A 66 -4.36 -1.06 -8.59
C SER A 66 -5.19 -2.36 -8.63
N PHE A 67 -4.53 -3.52 -8.49
CA PHE A 67 -5.23 -4.81 -8.52
C PHE A 67 -6.01 -5.07 -7.24
N THR A 68 -5.50 -4.68 -6.07
CA THR A 68 -6.27 -4.78 -4.83
C THR A 68 -7.51 -3.90 -4.87
N GLU A 69 -7.39 -2.67 -5.39
CA GLU A 69 -8.53 -1.77 -5.59
C GLU A 69 -9.60 -2.41 -6.52
N GLN A 70 -9.17 -3.00 -7.64
CA GLN A 70 -10.07 -3.71 -8.56
C GLN A 70 -10.74 -4.93 -7.93
N ALA A 71 -10.05 -5.60 -7.00
CA ALA A 71 -10.59 -6.74 -6.26
C ALA A 71 -11.47 -6.34 -5.06
N GLY A 72 -11.67 -5.03 -4.80
CA GLY A 72 -12.39 -4.54 -3.63
C GLY A 72 -11.64 -4.73 -2.31
N LEU A 73 -10.32 -4.92 -2.37
CA LEU A 73 -9.46 -5.12 -1.22
C LEU A 73 -8.77 -3.79 -0.84
N ASP A 74 -8.86 -3.45 0.44
CA ASP A 74 -8.22 -2.25 0.98
C ASP A 74 -6.85 -2.59 1.57
N TYR A 75 -5.80 -2.32 0.80
CA TYR A 75 -4.41 -2.49 1.21
C TYR A 75 -3.70 -1.15 1.32
N ASP A 76 -2.99 -0.94 2.43
CA ASP A 76 -1.98 0.10 2.51
C ASP A 76 -0.67 -0.45 1.94
N VAL A 77 -0.12 0.20 0.91
CA VAL A 77 1.02 -0.32 0.15
C VAL A 77 2.19 0.63 0.29
N ASN A 78 3.26 0.12 0.88
CA ASN A 78 4.49 0.83 1.14
C ASN A 78 5.61 0.21 0.31
N LEU A 79 6.60 1.02 -0.09
CA LEU A 79 7.79 0.52 -0.75
C LEU A 79 9.07 1.16 -0.21
N GLU A 80 10.11 0.33 -0.15
CA GLU A 80 11.49 0.74 0.07
C GLU A 80 12.34 0.12 -1.03
N THR A 81 12.67 0.91 -2.05
CA THR A 81 13.50 0.44 -3.15
C THR A 81 14.73 1.30 -3.34
N ARG A 82 15.86 0.66 -3.64
CA ARG A 82 17.13 1.32 -3.99
C ARG A 82 17.70 0.70 -5.25
N GLY A 83 18.13 1.52 -6.21
CA GLY A 83 18.86 1.03 -7.39
C GLY A 83 20.23 0.47 -7.01
N GLY A 84 20.68 -0.57 -7.70
CA GLY A 84 22.05 -1.09 -7.51
C GLY A 84 22.26 -2.03 -6.31
N SER A 85 21.22 -2.33 -5.52
CA SER A 85 21.23 -3.46 -4.58
C SER A 85 21.07 -4.77 -5.34
N GLY A 86 22.13 -5.18 -6.03
CA GLY A 86 22.27 -6.57 -6.47
C GLY A 86 22.20 -7.49 -5.25
N SER A 87 21.79 -8.74 -5.45
CA SER A 87 21.58 -9.80 -4.44
C SER A 87 22.72 -10.02 -3.42
N SER A 88 23.85 -9.29 -3.56
CA SER A 88 25.02 -9.30 -2.71
C SER A 88 24.92 -8.41 -1.45
N SER A 89 23.90 -7.58 -1.25
CA SER A 89 23.74 -6.81 0.00
C SER A 89 22.92 -7.54 1.08
N ILE A 90 22.11 -8.54 0.71
CA ILE A 90 21.29 -9.33 1.65
C ILE A 90 22.11 -10.44 2.33
N SER A 91 23.24 -10.86 1.76
CA SER A 91 24.06 -11.96 2.28
C SER A 91 25.21 -11.55 3.21
N ARG A 92 25.42 -10.25 3.50
CA ARG A 92 26.64 -9.78 4.20
C ARG A 92 26.50 -9.51 5.71
N THR A 93 25.33 -9.71 6.33
CA THR A 93 25.13 -9.37 7.76
C THR A 93 25.26 -10.55 8.73
N ARG A 94 25.95 -11.64 8.38
CA ARG A 94 26.19 -12.76 9.31
C ARG A 94 27.62 -13.30 9.17
N GLN A 95 28.63 -12.51 9.53
CA GLN A 95 29.86 -13.00 10.13
C GLN A 95 30.43 -11.92 11.05
N GLY A 96 30.18 -12.12 12.34
CA GLY A 96 30.75 -11.45 13.49
C GLY A 96 30.65 -12.42 14.65
#